data_AF-A0A399PLP2-F1
#
_entry.id   AF-A0A399PLP2-F1
#
_cell.length_a   1.000
_cell.length_b   1.000
_cell.length_c   1.000
_cell.angle_alpha   90.00
_cell.angle_beta   90.00
_cell.angle_gamma   90.00
#
_symmetry.space_group_name_H-M   'P 1'
#
loop_
_entity.id
_entity.type
_entity.pdbx_description
1 polymer ?
#
loop_
_entity_poly.entity_id
_entity_poly.type
_entity_poly.pdbx_seq_one_letter_code
_entity_poly.pdbx_strand_id
1 'polypeptide(L)' 'GWHGIDGADVALHPDGSFAARARRGPAFAGTGRWAVARGLALAGIALEEH' A
#
# COMPACT_ATOMS: atom_id res chain seq x y z
N GLY A 1 -15.15 5.66 -0.64
CA GLY A 1 -15.06 5.42 -2.10
C GLY A 1 -14.19 4.21 -2.33
N TRP A 2 -14.53 3.32 -3.27
CA TRP A 2 -13.72 2.12 -3.55
C TRP A 2 -12.46 2.52 -4.32
N HIS A 3 -11.27 2.15 -3.81
CA HIS A 3 -10.02 2.27 -4.55
C HIS A 3 -9.86 1.01 -5.41
N GLY A 4 -10.18 1.10 -6.71
CA GLY A 4 -9.96 -0.03 -7.63
C GLY A 4 -8.47 -0.34 -7.76
N ILE A 5 -8.12 -1.42 -8.48
CA ILE A 5 -6.71 -1.79 -8.74
C ILE A 5 -5.92 -0.62 -9.38
N ASP A 6 -6.59 0.22 -10.19
CA ASP A 6 -6.00 1.41 -10.82
C ASP A 6 -6.05 2.67 -9.93
N GLY A 7 -6.58 2.57 -8.72
CA GLY A 7 -6.84 3.70 -7.83
C GLY A 7 -5.60 4.20 -7.07
N ALA A 8 -4.49 3.45 -7.10
CA ALA A 8 -3.31 3.72 -6.29
C ALA A 8 -2.00 3.53 -7.06
N ASP A 9 -0.99 4.33 -6.69
CA ASP A 9 0.41 4.09 -7.01
C ASP A 9 1.04 3.40 -5.80
N VAL A 10 1.64 2.22 -5.99
CA VAL A 10 2.38 1.51 -4.93
C VAL A 10 3.83 1.31 -5.38
N ALA A 11 4.77 1.81 -4.59
CA ALA A 11 6.20 1.63 -4.80
C ALA A 11 6.75 0.68 -3.73
N LEU A 12 7.24 -0.50 -4.15
CA LEU A 12 7.87 -1.49 -3.26
C LEU A 12 9.35 -1.18 -3.11
N HIS A 13 9.87 -1.27 -1.90
CA HIS A 13 11.29 -1.16 -1.59
C HIS A 13 11.86 -2.50 -1.11
N PRO A 14 13.11 -2.86 -1.49
CA PRO A 14 13.73 -4.14 -1.11
C PRO A 14 13.88 -4.38 0.41
N ASP A 15 13.79 -3.33 1.22
CA ASP A 15 13.88 -3.38 2.67
C ASP A 15 12.58 -3.86 3.36
N GLY A 16 11.58 -4.26 2.58
CA GLY A 16 10.28 -4.70 3.09
C GLY A 16 9.29 -3.56 3.35
N SER A 17 9.57 -2.33 2.91
CA SER A 17 8.61 -1.22 2.96
C SER A 17 7.92 -1.00 1.62
N PHE A 18 6.78 -0.31 1.66
CA PHE A 18 6.18 0.28 0.46
C PHE A 18 5.56 1.63 0.77
N ALA A 19 5.54 2.51 -0.23
CA ALA A 19 4.74 3.73 -0.22
C ALA A 19 3.52 3.54 -1.12
N ALA A 20 2.34 3.95 -0.64
CA ALA A 20 1.10 3.93 -1.39
C ALA A 20 0.45 5.31 -1.38
N ARG A 21 -0.09 5.75 -2.52
CA ARG A 21 -0.84 7.01 -2.63
C ARG A 21 -1.98 6.88 -3.61
N ALA A 22 -3.03 7.67 -3.41
CA ALA A 22 -4.13 7.76 -4.36
C ALA A 22 -3.66 8.26 -5.72
N ARG A 23 -3.99 7.53 -6.79
CA ARG A 23 -3.91 7.97 -8.18
C ARG A 23 -5.23 8.59 -8.63
N ARG A 24 -6.34 7.99 -8.19
CA ARG A 24 -7.72 8.38 -8.51
C ARG A 24 -8.62 8.15 -7.28
N GLY A 25 -9.65 8.98 -7.13
CA GLY A 25 -10.58 8.89 -6.01
C GLY A 25 -10.13 9.68 -4.78
N PRO A 26 -10.64 9.34 -3.58
CA PRO A 26 -10.29 10.04 -2.34
C PRO A 26 -8.78 10.07 -2.10
N ALA A 27 -8.29 11.22 -1.63
CA ALA A 27 -6.88 11.38 -1.32
C ALA A 27 -6.49 10.49 -0.14
N PHE A 28 -5.40 9.74 -0.30
CA PHE A 28 -4.68 9.09 0.79
C PHE A 28 -3.21 9.01 0.41
N ALA A 29 -2.37 8.92 1.42
CA ALA A 29 -0.98 8.52 1.29
C ALA A 29 -0.58 7.77 2.56
N GLY A 30 0.29 6.77 2.42
CA GLY A 30 0.80 6.07 3.59
C GLY A 30 1.93 5.11 3.25
N THR A 31 2.63 4.70 4.28
CA THR A 31 3.71 3.72 4.21
C THR A 31 3.30 2.43 4.90
N GLY A 32 3.50 1.30 4.23
CA GLY A 32 3.22 -0.02 4.76
C GLY A 32 4.46 -0.91 4.76
N ARG A 33 4.26 -2.15 5.21
CA ARG A 33 5.29 -3.20 5.25
C ARG A 33 4.82 -4.40 4.46
N TRP A 34 5.76 -5.06 3.78
CA TRP A 34 5.54 -6.31 3.08
C TRP A 34 6.58 -7.35 3.50
N ALA A 35 6.20 -8.62 3.40
CA ALA A 35 7.09 -9.74 3.64
C ALA A 35 6.70 -10.93 2.74
N VAL A 36 7.72 -11.72 2.37
CA VAL A 36 7.53 -13.02 1.71
C VAL A 36 8.15 -14.10 2.59
N ALA A 37 7.34 -15.06 3.01
CA ALA A 37 7.79 -16.17 3.84
C ALA A 37 6.97 -17.42 3.53
N ARG A 38 7.63 -18.58 3.49
CA ARG A 38 6.97 -19.90 3.30
C ARG A 38 6.06 -19.96 2.06
N GLY A 39 6.41 -19.26 0.99
CA GLY A 39 5.62 -19.20 -0.25
C GLY A 39 4.40 -18.27 -0.18
N LEU A 40 4.22 -17.50 0.89
CA LEU A 40 3.17 -16.49 1.02
C LEU A 40 3.75 -15.08 0.94
N ALA A 41 3.01 -14.19 0.28
CA ALA A 41 3.25 -12.74 0.31
C ALA A 41 2.17 -12.07 1.18
N LEU A 42 2.61 -11.25 2.13
CA LEU A 42 1.75 -10.47 3.02
C LEU A 42 2.14 -9.00 2.90
N ALA A 43 1.14 -8.13 2.88
CA ALA A 43 1.32 -6.68 2.91
C ALA A 43 0.28 -6.06 3.84
N GLY A 44 0.71 -5.07 4.62
CA GLY A 44 -0.15 -4.33 5.54
C GLY A 44 0.23 -2.85 5.56
N ILE A 45 -0.79 -2.00 5.69
CA ILE A 45 -0.65 -0.55 5.84
C ILE A 45 -1.64 -0.10 6.91
N ALA A 46 -1.17 0.75 7.81
CA ALA A 46 -2.05 1.49 8.72
C ALA A 46 -2.29 2.86 8.09
N LEU A 47 -3.56 3.20 7.88
CA LEU A 47 -3.97 4.55 7.49
C LEU A 47 -4.56 5.20 8.75
N GLU A 48 -4.04 6.35 9.15
CA GLU A 48 -4.70 7.16 10.17
C GLU A 48 -5.90 7.87 9.53
N GLU A 49 -7.09 7.70 10.09
CA GLU A 49 -8.24 8.52 9.74
C GLU A 49 -8.08 9.91 10.39
N HIS A 50 -8.19 10.97 9.59
CA HIS A 50 -8.33 12.35 10.04
C HIS A 50 -9.77 12.82 9.83
#